data_AF-A0A0Q7FKF0-F1
#
_entry.id   AF-A0A0Q7FKF0-F1
#
_cell.length_a   1.000
_cell.length_b   1.000
_cell.length_c   1.000
_cell.angle_alpha   90.00
_cell.angle_beta   90.00
_cell.angle_gamma   90.00
#
_symmetry.space_group_name_H-M   'P 1'
#
loop_
_entity.id
_entity.type
_entity.pdbx_description
1 polymer ?
#
loop_
_entity_poly.entity_id
_entity_poly.type
_entity_poly.pdbx_seq_one_letter_code
_entity_poly.pdbx_strand_id
1 'polypeptide(L)'
;MKLTNFLSEQGYDLIEGPVRNHKPLQLWLKKPFDEAQLYYDNIGHAFKSDIVLTEIENAALNVDYTKKDEYGFNIGITLLGEILKTLGLGTFGITSKIQSGKTVTISYGNSVTKEYTIGNLEEYFYGADFLHPNPSLLRNINQNYLLLTTGTVFAQNLVVDIETDFTLNAAFVASLNDTAEGKLDFSTSNLNKLKMTSNVGISFPIAVKASRIDYDRSRFKKLIQVTDTNNIF
;
A
#
# COMPACT_ATOMS: atom_id res chain seq x y z
N MET A 1 10.63 -1.60 -16.05
CA MET A 1 9.77 -0.41 -15.86
C MET A 1 9.75 -0.08 -14.38
N LYS A 2 9.77 1.20 -13.99
CA LYS A 2 9.69 1.60 -12.58
C LYS A 2 8.29 1.31 -12.05
N LEU A 3 8.17 0.63 -10.90
CA LEU A 3 6.87 0.23 -10.34
C LEU A 3 6.05 1.46 -9.97
N THR A 4 6.67 2.46 -9.33
CA THR A 4 5.98 3.71 -8.96
C THR A 4 5.31 4.34 -10.18
N ASN A 5 6.04 4.49 -11.29
CA ASN A 5 5.51 5.15 -12.49
C ASN A 5 4.33 4.37 -13.10
N PHE A 6 4.44 3.04 -13.16
CA PHE A 6 3.36 2.19 -13.67
C PHE A 6 2.08 2.33 -12.83
N LEU A 7 2.21 2.39 -11.51
CA LEU A 7 1.07 2.59 -10.61
C LEU A 7 0.46 4.00 -10.78
N SER A 8 1.30 5.03 -10.81
CA SER A 8 0.87 6.42 -10.96
C SER A 8 0.15 6.68 -12.28
N GLU A 9 0.59 6.08 -13.38
CA GLU A 9 -0.12 6.14 -14.69
C GLU A 9 -1.54 5.55 -14.63
N GLN A 10 -1.82 4.70 -13.64
CA GLN A 10 -3.12 4.08 -13.40
C GLN A 10 -3.90 4.76 -12.25
N GLY A 11 -3.35 5.84 -11.67
CA GLY A 11 -3.94 6.61 -10.58
C GLY A 11 -3.70 6.02 -9.18
N TYR A 12 -2.75 5.10 -9.04
CA TYR A 12 -2.38 4.49 -7.76
C TYR A 12 -1.08 5.07 -7.22
N ASP A 13 -1.01 5.32 -5.92
CA ASP A 13 0.23 5.63 -5.21
C ASP A 13 0.76 4.35 -4.55
N LEU A 14 2.07 4.11 -4.64
CA LEU A 14 2.74 3.05 -3.90
C LEU A 14 2.67 3.36 -2.41
N ILE A 15 2.33 2.38 -1.58
CA ILE A 15 2.33 2.56 -0.12
C ILE A 15 3.78 2.47 0.35
N GLU A 16 4.34 3.59 0.79
CA GLU A 16 5.70 3.67 1.35
C GLU A 16 5.69 3.73 2.89
N GLY A 17 4.57 4.15 3.49
CA GLY A 17 4.40 4.29 4.93
C GLY A 17 4.37 2.95 5.71
N PRO A 18 4.53 3.02 7.05
CA PRO A 18 4.50 1.87 7.94
C PRO A 18 3.09 1.25 8.06
N VAL A 19 2.05 2.04 7.78
CA VAL A 19 0.66 1.60 7.84
C VAL A 19 0.27 0.91 6.54
N ARG A 20 0.19 -0.42 6.56
CA ARG A 20 -0.25 -1.24 5.41
C ARG A 20 -1.51 -2.05 5.72
N ASN A 21 -2.54 -1.38 6.22
CA ASN A 21 -3.88 -1.95 6.42
C ASN A 21 -4.92 -1.38 5.44
N HIS A 22 -4.46 -0.70 4.39
CA HIS A 22 -5.30 -0.09 3.36
C HIS A 22 -6.24 -1.12 2.72
N LYS A 23 -7.51 -0.75 2.62
CA LYS A 23 -8.59 -1.52 1.99
C LYS A 23 -9.54 -0.55 1.28
N PRO A 24 -10.20 -0.99 0.20
CA PRO A 24 -11.27 -0.23 -0.40
C PRO A 24 -12.36 0.13 0.61
N LEU A 25 -13.03 1.25 0.37
CA LEU A 25 -14.10 1.81 1.19
C LEU A 25 -13.67 2.29 2.59
N GLN A 26 -12.38 2.34 2.91
CA GLN A 26 -11.92 3.01 4.12
C GLN A 26 -12.01 4.53 3.98
N LEU A 27 -12.35 5.20 5.09
CA LEU A 27 -12.30 6.65 5.21
C LEU A 27 -11.07 7.05 6.00
N TRP A 28 -10.30 7.97 5.43
CA TRP A 28 -9.11 8.51 6.04
C TRP A 28 -9.28 10.02 6.25
N LEU A 29 -8.79 10.51 7.38
CA LEU A 29 -8.75 11.92 7.70
C LEU A 29 -7.38 12.48 7.36
N LYS A 30 -7.33 13.41 6.40
CA LYS A 30 -6.11 14.12 5.99
C LYS A 30 -6.31 15.61 6.17
N LYS A 31 -5.93 16.11 7.35
CA LYS A 31 -5.88 17.55 7.63
C LYS A 31 -4.64 18.17 6.96
N PRO A 32 -4.60 19.51 6.81
CA PRO A 32 -3.40 20.20 6.37
C PRO A 32 -2.23 19.87 7.30
N PHE A 33 -1.06 19.57 6.72
CA PHE A 33 0.20 19.26 7.42
C PHE A 33 0.25 17.99 8.29
N ASP A 34 -0.89 17.35 8.60
CA ASP A 34 -0.93 16.08 9.34
C ASP A 34 -0.81 14.87 8.38
N GLU A 35 -0.28 13.74 8.86
CA GLU A 35 -0.36 12.46 8.14
C GLU A 35 -1.81 11.98 7.98
N ALA A 36 -2.08 11.15 6.97
CA ALA A 36 -3.39 10.53 6.82
C ALA A 36 -3.63 9.55 7.97
N GLN A 37 -4.77 9.67 8.65
CA GLN A 37 -5.16 8.77 9.74
C GLN A 37 -6.45 8.04 9.39
N LEU A 38 -6.50 6.74 9.67
CA LEU A 38 -7.71 5.96 9.47
C LEU A 38 -8.82 6.52 10.35
N TYR A 39 -9.93 6.92 9.73
CA TYR A 39 -11.07 7.52 10.41
C TYR A 39 -12.21 6.52 10.58
N TYR A 40 -12.52 5.76 9.53
CA TYR A 40 -13.42 4.62 9.59
C TYR A 40 -12.90 3.47 8.73
N ASP A 41 -12.94 2.26 9.28
CA ASP A 41 -12.59 1.02 8.56
C ASP A 41 -13.47 0.73 7.34
N ASN A 42 -14.66 1.32 7.29
CA ASN A 42 -15.59 1.20 6.17
C ASN A 42 -16.50 2.43 6.09
N ILE A 43 -16.84 2.88 4.88
CA ILE A 43 -17.77 4.01 4.68
C ILE A 43 -19.13 3.76 5.34
N GLY A 44 -19.58 2.51 5.46
CA GLY A 44 -20.84 2.13 6.08
C GLY A 44 -20.92 2.42 7.58
N HIS A 45 -19.78 2.67 8.23
CA HIS A 45 -19.75 3.13 9.62
C HIS A 45 -20.08 4.62 9.75
N ALA A 46 -19.91 5.39 8.69
CA ALA A 46 -20.14 6.84 8.67
C ALA A 46 -21.41 7.23 7.90
N PHE A 47 -21.71 6.50 6.83
CA PHE A 47 -22.77 6.80 5.89
C PHE A 47 -23.72 5.62 5.72
N LYS A 48 -24.97 5.91 5.39
CA LYS A 48 -25.97 4.95 4.95
C LYS A 48 -26.53 5.40 3.61
N SER A 49 -26.60 4.47 2.65
CA SER A 49 -27.20 4.65 1.33
C SER A 49 -27.87 3.35 0.90
N ASP A 50 -28.89 3.42 0.06
CA ASP A 50 -29.55 2.24 -0.52
C ASP A 50 -28.81 1.72 -1.77
N ILE A 51 -27.78 2.45 -2.23
CA ILE A 51 -26.97 2.07 -3.39
C ILE A 51 -26.02 0.92 -3.02
N VAL A 52 -26.10 -0.17 -3.78
CA VAL A 52 -25.21 -1.32 -3.61
C VAL A 52 -23.87 -1.04 -4.27
N LEU A 53 -22.79 -1.13 -3.48
CA LEU A 53 -21.44 -1.01 -3.98
C LEU A 53 -20.90 -2.34 -4.46
N THR A 54 -20.42 -2.39 -5.70
CA THR A 54 -19.89 -3.62 -6.32
C THR A 54 -18.37 -3.53 -6.46
N GLU A 55 -17.66 -4.45 -5.80
CA GLU A 55 -16.21 -4.61 -5.96
C GLU A 55 -15.91 -5.17 -7.36
N ILE A 56 -14.93 -4.58 -8.04
CA ILE A 56 -14.41 -5.03 -9.32
C ILE A 56 -12.92 -5.28 -9.24
N GLU A 57 -12.43 -6.15 -10.12
CA GLU A 57 -11.01 -6.36 -10.37
C GLU A 57 -10.62 -5.69 -11.69
N ASN A 58 -9.51 -4.96 -11.67
CA ASN A 58 -8.90 -4.38 -12.86
C ASN A 58 -7.84 -5.34 -13.41
N ALA A 59 -8.23 -6.17 -14.37
CA ALA A 59 -7.35 -7.16 -15.01
C ALA A 59 -6.17 -6.55 -15.79
N ALA A 60 -6.27 -5.27 -16.20
CA ALA A 60 -5.19 -4.57 -16.89
C ALA A 60 -4.08 -4.13 -15.92
N LEU A 61 -4.40 -3.95 -14.63
CA LEU A 61 -3.46 -3.56 -13.59
C LEU A 61 -2.83 -4.82 -12.97
N ASN A 62 -1.85 -5.39 -13.68
CA ASN A 62 -1.10 -6.56 -13.21
C ASN A 62 0.33 -6.17 -12.78
N VAL A 63 0.58 -6.18 -11.47
CA VAL A 63 1.91 -5.98 -10.88
C VAL A 63 2.64 -7.32 -10.80
N ASP A 64 3.79 -7.38 -11.44
CA ASP A 64 4.68 -8.54 -11.49
C ASP A 64 6.13 -8.13 -11.21
N TYR A 65 7.01 -9.13 -11.10
CA TYR A 65 8.43 -8.95 -10.78
C TYR A 65 9.21 -8.17 -11.85
N THR A 66 8.63 -7.89 -13.02
CA THR A 66 9.29 -7.09 -14.07
C THR A 66 9.23 -5.59 -13.76
N LYS A 67 8.33 -5.20 -12.86
CA LYS A 67 8.07 -3.83 -12.40
C LYS A 67 8.70 -3.68 -11.02
N LYS A 68 9.72 -2.83 -10.92
CA LYS A 68 10.55 -2.76 -9.72
C LYS A 68 11.05 -1.36 -9.45
N ASP A 69 11.22 -1.06 -8.17
CA ASP A 69 11.81 0.19 -7.71
C ASP A 69 13.19 -0.11 -7.09
N GLU A 70 14.17 0.70 -7.48
CA GLU A 70 15.54 0.60 -6.98
C GLU A 70 15.82 1.78 -6.06
N TYR A 71 16.37 1.48 -4.89
CA TYR A 71 16.68 2.45 -3.85
C TYR A 71 18.15 2.34 -3.46
N GLY A 72 18.73 3.47 -3.01
CA GLY A 72 19.99 3.43 -2.28
C GLY A 72 19.84 2.58 -1.02
N PHE A 73 20.90 1.87 -0.62
CA PHE A 73 20.86 0.82 0.40
C PHE A 73 20.11 1.21 1.69
N ASN A 74 20.48 2.32 2.33
CA ASN A 74 19.87 2.74 3.60
C ASN A 74 18.36 3.02 3.49
N ILE A 75 17.92 3.59 2.37
CA ILE A 75 16.49 3.85 2.13
C ILE A 75 15.78 2.52 1.93
N GLY A 76 16.30 1.68 1.03
CA GLY A 76 15.65 0.43 0.67
C GLY A 76 15.63 -0.60 1.80
N ILE A 77 16.67 -0.69 2.64
CA ILE A 77 16.67 -1.59 3.81
C ILE A 77 15.68 -1.12 4.87
N THR A 78 15.47 0.19 5.01
CA THR A 78 14.46 0.77 5.91
C THR A 78 13.05 0.45 5.42
N LEU A 79 12.77 0.70 4.14
CA LEU A 79 11.49 0.35 3.51
C LEU A 79 11.22 -1.16 3.61
N LEU A 80 12.23 -1.99 3.36
CA LEU A 80 12.12 -3.43 3.51
C LEU A 80 11.75 -3.82 4.94
N GLY A 81 12.37 -3.20 5.94
CA GLY A 81 12.04 -3.41 7.35
C GLY A 81 10.56 -3.14 7.66
N GLU A 82 10.01 -2.04 7.16
CA GLU A 82 8.59 -1.71 7.33
C GLU A 82 7.67 -2.69 6.59
N ILE A 83 8.01 -3.08 5.36
CA ILE A 83 7.26 -4.11 4.63
C ILE A 83 7.25 -5.42 5.43
N LEU A 84 8.40 -5.89 5.92
CA LEU A 84 8.48 -7.12 6.70
C LEU A 84 7.66 -7.03 8.01
N LYS A 85 7.66 -5.89 8.70
CA LYS A 85 6.79 -5.68 9.87
C LYS A 85 5.32 -5.91 9.53
N THR A 86 4.87 -5.38 8.40
CA THR A 86 3.46 -5.51 7.97
C THR A 86 3.08 -6.94 7.58
N LEU A 87 4.06 -7.74 7.16
CA LEU A 87 3.91 -9.18 6.92
C LEU A 87 3.96 -10.02 8.22
N GLY A 88 4.04 -9.38 9.40
CA GLY A 88 4.24 -10.07 10.67
C GLY A 88 5.65 -10.63 10.86
N LEU A 89 6.61 -10.18 10.06
CA LEU A 89 8.03 -10.60 10.07
C LEU A 89 8.94 -9.53 10.67
N GLY A 90 8.39 -8.59 11.44
CA GLY A 90 9.15 -7.51 12.06
C GLY A 90 10.26 -7.99 13.00
N THR A 91 10.06 -9.15 13.63
CA THR A 91 11.04 -9.78 14.53
C THR A 91 12.26 -10.35 13.80
N PHE A 92 12.20 -10.54 12.47
CA PHE A 92 13.33 -11.03 11.69
C PHE A 92 14.53 -10.07 11.75
N GLY A 93 14.26 -8.76 11.88
CA GLY A 93 15.31 -7.75 12.08
C GLY A 93 16.29 -7.65 10.90
N ILE A 94 15.81 -7.60 9.66
CA ILE A 94 16.66 -7.58 8.44
C ILE A 94 17.74 -6.49 8.49
N THR A 95 17.42 -5.32 9.04
CA THR A 95 18.33 -4.17 9.19
C THR A 95 19.49 -4.45 10.15
N SER A 96 19.32 -5.37 11.11
CA SER A 96 20.39 -5.81 12.00
C SER A 96 21.31 -6.86 11.37
N LYS A 97 20.76 -7.67 10.45
CA LYS A 97 21.45 -8.76 9.76
C LYS A 97 22.26 -8.28 8.55
N ILE A 98 21.79 -7.27 7.84
CA ILE A 98 22.44 -6.69 6.67
C ILE A 98 22.61 -5.19 6.91
N GLN A 99 23.83 -4.79 7.27
CA GLN A 99 24.14 -3.43 7.75
C GLN A 99 24.76 -2.54 6.66
N SER A 100 25.24 -3.13 5.56
CA SER A 100 25.88 -2.40 4.46
C SER A 100 25.54 -3.00 3.10
N GLY A 101 25.60 -2.15 2.07
CA GLY A 101 25.34 -2.50 0.69
C GLY A 101 25.26 -1.26 -0.19
N LYS A 102 24.95 -1.47 -1.47
CA LYS A 102 24.86 -0.42 -2.49
C LYS A 102 23.41 -0.06 -2.80
N THR A 103 22.63 -1.05 -3.20
CA THR A 103 21.25 -0.86 -3.66
C THR A 103 20.35 -1.97 -3.14
N VAL A 104 19.06 -1.63 -3.04
CA VAL A 104 17.99 -2.57 -2.73
C VAL A 104 16.90 -2.37 -3.78
N THR A 105 16.55 -3.42 -4.49
CA THR A 105 15.51 -3.43 -5.50
C THR A 105 14.30 -4.20 -4.97
N ILE A 106 13.13 -3.55 -4.95
CA ILE A 106 11.89 -4.14 -4.45
C ILE A 106 10.92 -4.35 -5.61
N SER A 107 10.32 -5.52 -5.65
CA SER A 107 9.30 -5.90 -6.62
C SER A 107 8.25 -6.80 -5.98
N TYR A 108 7.10 -6.91 -6.63
CA TYR A 108 5.97 -7.69 -6.13
C TYR A 108 5.46 -8.64 -7.20
N GLY A 109 4.79 -9.71 -6.78
CA GLY A 109 4.18 -10.67 -7.68
C GLY A 109 2.84 -11.18 -7.17
N ASN A 110 2.10 -11.81 -8.09
CA ASN A 110 0.76 -12.36 -7.84
C ASN A 110 -0.18 -11.29 -7.26
N SER A 111 -0.28 -10.17 -7.97
CA SER A 111 -1.11 -9.06 -7.53
C SER A 111 -2.57 -9.28 -7.88
N VAL A 112 -3.46 -8.83 -7.00
CA VAL A 112 -4.90 -8.75 -7.22
C VAL A 112 -5.37 -7.34 -6.89
N THR A 113 -6.28 -6.81 -7.69
CA THR A 113 -6.82 -5.48 -7.49
C THR A 113 -8.24 -5.57 -6.96
N LYS A 114 -8.57 -4.67 -6.04
CA LYS A 114 -9.93 -4.49 -5.56
C LYS A 114 -10.26 -3.02 -5.71
N GLU A 115 -11.22 -2.69 -6.55
CA GLU A 115 -11.60 -1.31 -6.88
C GLU A 115 -13.11 -1.17 -6.94
N TYR A 116 -13.59 0.05 -6.72
CA TYR A 116 -14.97 0.45 -6.95
C TYR A 116 -14.97 1.56 -7.98
N THR A 117 -15.88 1.48 -8.96
CA THR A 117 -15.96 2.51 -9.99
C THR A 117 -16.37 3.85 -9.38
N ILE A 118 -15.77 4.93 -9.87
CA ILE A 118 -16.09 6.28 -9.38
C ILE A 118 -17.59 6.56 -9.51
N GLY A 119 -18.22 6.20 -10.64
CA GLY A 119 -19.65 6.39 -10.83
C GLY A 119 -20.52 5.71 -9.76
N ASN A 120 -20.22 4.46 -9.40
CA ASN A 120 -20.96 3.74 -8.35
C ASN A 120 -20.75 4.36 -6.96
N LEU A 121 -19.54 4.83 -6.66
CA LEU A 121 -19.24 5.53 -5.41
C LEU A 121 -19.91 6.91 -5.34
N GLU A 122 -19.92 7.67 -6.42
CA GLU A 122 -20.60 8.97 -6.47
C GLU A 122 -22.10 8.82 -6.32
N GLU A 123 -22.71 7.83 -7.00
CA GLU A 123 -24.13 7.49 -6.83
C GLU A 123 -24.44 7.14 -5.37
N TYR A 124 -23.57 6.35 -4.72
CA TYR A 124 -23.68 6.06 -3.29
C TYR A 124 -23.73 7.33 -2.44
N PHE A 125 -22.79 8.27 -2.64
CA PHE A 125 -22.74 9.51 -1.85
C PHE A 125 -23.87 10.50 -2.17
N TYR A 126 -24.37 10.54 -3.42
CA TYR A 126 -25.54 11.36 -3.75
C TYR A 126 -26.80 10.89 -3.01
N GLY A 127 -26.95 9.58 -2.78
CA GLY A 127 -28.03 9.00 -1.99
C GLY A 127 -27.74 8.81 -0.50
N ALA A 128 -26.53 9.15 -0.04
CA ALA A 128 -26.11 8.88 1.33
C ALA A 128 -26.53 9.96 2.33
N ASP A 129 -26.87 9.53 3.53
CA ASP A 129 -26.90 10.37 4.73
C ASP A 129 -25.95 9.80 5.80
N PHE A 130 -25.69 10.54 6.86
CA PHE A 130 -24.93 10.02 7.99
C PHE A 130 -25.70 8.90 8.69
N LEU A 131 -24.99 7.86 9.12
CA LEU A 131 -25.59 6.75 9.86
C LEU A 131 -26.26 7.20 11.17
N HIS A 132 -25.68 8.20 11.82
CA HIS A 132 -26.21 8.88 13.00
C HIS A 132 -25.69 10.33 13.03
N PRO A 133 -26.33 11.24 13.81
CA PRO A 133 -25.81 12.59 14.00
C PRO A 133 -24.34 12.57 14.41
N ASN A 134 -23.50 13.30 13.67
CA ASN A 134 -22.05 13.29 13.89
C ASN A 134 -21.45 14.67 13.54
N PRO A 135 -21.35 15.59 14.51
CA PRO A 135 -20.83 16.95 14.28
C PRO A 135 -19.37 16.96 13.81
N SER A 136 -18.55 16.01 14.28
CA SER A 136 -17.14 15.90 13.89
C SER A 136 -17.00 15.50 12.43
N LEU A 137 -17.77 14.50 11.98
CA LEU A 137 -17.82 14.09 10.58
C LEU A 137 -18.32 15.25 9.71
N LEU A 138 -19.40 15.94 10.13
CA LEU A 138 -19.94 17.10 9.41
C LEU A 138 -18.90 18.21 9.23
N ARG A 139 -18.13 18.50 10.27
CA ARG A 139 -17.07 19.52 10.20
C ARG A 139 -15.96 19.08 9.24
N ASN A 140 -15.45 17.86 9.41
CA ASN A 140 -14.33 17.35 8.61
C ASN A 140 -14.69 17.24 7.12
N ILE A 141 -15.92 16.84 6.81
CA ILE A 141 -16.36 16.69 5.42
C ILE A 141 -16.55 18.04 4.72
N ASN A 142 -17.11 19.04 5.41
CA ASN A 142 -17.23 20.40 4.85
C ASN A 142 -15.88 21.11 4.72
N GLN A 143 -14.84 20.63 5.39
CA GLN A 143 -13.45 21.09 5.22
C GLN A 143 -12.71 20.27 4.15
N ASN A 144 -13.40 19.34 3.48
CA ASN A 144 -12.85 18.42 2.49
C ASN A 144 -11.67 17.59 3.02
N TYR A 145 -11.64 17.26 4.31
CA TYR A 145 -10.52 16.51 4.92
C TYR A 145 -10.64 14.99 4.75
N LEU A 146 -11.75 14.50 4.22
CA LEU A 146 -11.96 13.06 4.06
C LEU A 146 -11.41 12.56 2.73
N LEU A 147 -10.64 11.49 2.81
CA LEU A 147 -10.23 10.67 1.70
C LEU A 147 -10.97 9.34 1.77
N LEU A 148 -11.38 8.86 0.61
CA LEU A 148 -11.94 7.53 0.40
C LEU A 148 -10.93 6.70 -0.35
N THR A 149 -10.58 5.53 0.18
CA THR A 149 -9.86 4.51 -0.61
C THR A 149 -10.83 3.89 -1.61
N THR A 150 -10.63 4.19 -2.89
CA THR A 150 -11.50 3.72 -3.99
C THR A 150 -10.95 2.44 -4.62
N GLY A 151 -9.64 2.21 -4.52
CA GLY A 151 -9.00 0.98 -4.98
C GLY A 151 -7.76 0.62 -4.17
N THR A 152 -7.41 -0.66 -4.15
CA THR A 152 -6.20 -1.16 -3.50
C THR A 152 -5.63 -2.31 -4.31
N VAL A 153 -4.31 -2.28 -4.53
CA VAL A 153 -3.56 -3.38 -5.11
C VAL A 153 -2.98 -4.20 -3.98
N PHE A 154 -3.26 -5.50 -3.98
CA PHE A 154 -2.69 -6.46 -3.06
C PHE A 154 -1.64 -7.30 -3.80
N ALA A 155 -0.57 -7.70 -3.11
CA ALA A 155 0.38 -8.68 -3.62
C ALA A 155 0.52 -9.85 -2.64
N GLN A 156 0.86 -11.03 -3.16
CA GLN A 156 1.13 -12.21 -2.34
C GLN A 156 2.63 -12.46 -2.17
N ASN A 157 3.44 -12.01 -3.13
CA ASN A 157 4.89 -12.19 -3.10
C ASN A 157 5.61 -10.85 -3.10
N LEU A 158 6.56 -10.73 -2.19
CA LEU A 158 7.61 -9.74 -2.15
C LEU A 158 8.90 -10.38 -2.66
N VAL A 159 9.53 -9.78 -3.66
CA VAL A 159 10.84 -10.19 -4.17
C VAL A 159 11.79 -9.00 -4.06
N VAL A 160 12.92 -9.22 -3.37
CA VAL A 160 13.91 -8.17 -3.10
C VAL A 160 15.30 -8.64 -3.49
N ASP A 161 16.00 -7.82 -4.26
CA ASP A 161 17.41 -8.00 -4.56
C ASP A 161 18.22 -6.96 -3.76
N ILE A 162 19.18 -7.41 -2.97
CA ILE A 162 20.09 -6.57 -2.18
C ILE A 162 21.48 -6.72 -2.77
N GLU A 163 22.04 -5.65 -3.33
CA GLU A 163 23.43 -5.60 -3.75
C GLU A 163 24.31 -5.18 -2.57
N THR A 164 25.17 -6.08 -2.11
CA THR A 164 26.07 -5.87 -0.97
C THR A 164 27.43 -5.34 -1.40
N ASP A 165 28.10 -4.62 -0.51
CA ASP A 165 29.49 -4.17 -0.66
C ASP A 165 30.51 -5.24 -0.23
N PHE A 166 30.04 -6.30 0.44
CA PHE A 166 30.82 -7.49 0.80
C PHE A 166 30.38 -8.72 0.00
N THR A 167 31.26 -9.73 -0.05
CA THR A 167 30.95 -11.01 -0.68
C THR A 167 30.09 -11.89 0.23
N LEU A 168 28.98 -12.39 -0.32
CA LEU A 168 28.07 -13.32 0.33
C LEU A 168 28.68 -14.71 0.34
N ASN A 169 28.87 -15.29 1.53
CA ASN A 169 29.28 -16.67 1.68
C ASN A 169 28.07 -17.57 2.01
N ALA A 170 28.20 -18.87 1.74
CA ALA A 170 27.11 -19.82 1.92
C ALA A 170 26.64 -19.94 3.39
N ALA A 171 27.55 -19.81 4.36
CA ALA A 171 27.23 -19.89 5.78
C ALA A 171 26.32 -18.74 6.24
N PHE A 172 26.56 -17.52 5.73
CA PHE A 172 25.72 -16.36 5.99
C PHE A 172 24.31 -16.56 5.43
N VAL A 173 24.19 -17.00 4.18
CA VAL A 173 22.89 -17.27 3.54
C VAL A 173 22.12 -18.37 4.27
N ALA A 174 22.80 -19.44 4.69
CA ALA A 174 22.22 -20.48 5.52
C ALA A 174 21.67 -19.89 6.84
N SER A 175 22.45 -19.05 7.53
CA SER A 175 22.01 -18.42 8.77
C SER A 175 20.76 -17.51 8.60
N LEU A 176 20.60 -16.89 7.42
CA LEU A 176 19.42 -16.08 7.12
C LEU A 176 18.18 -16.96 6.95
N ASN A 177 18.31 -18.07 6.22
CA ASN A 177 17.24 -19.04 6.01
C ASN A 177 16.83 -19.73 7.32
N ASP A 178 17.80 -20.11 8.17
CA ASP A 178 17.51 -20.71 9.47
C ASP A 178 16.69 -19.77 10.37
N THR A 179 16.99 -18.47 10.32
CA THR A 179 16.21 -17.46 11.09
C THR A 179 14.84 -17.17 10.47
N ALA A 180 14.68 -17.39 9.16
CA ALA A 180 13.45 -17.06 8.44
C ALA A 180 12.33 -18.07 8.66
N GLU A 181 12.66 -19.28 9.14
CA GLU A 181 11.72 -20.37 9.42
C GLU A 181 10.76 -20.65 8.24
N GLY A 182 11.28 -20.57 7.01
CA GLY A 182 10.52 -20.81 5.77
C GLY A 182 9.55 -19.69 5.35
N LYS A 183 9.46 -18.59 6.11
CA LYS A 183 8.61 -17.44 5.75
C LYS A 183 9.28 -16.53 4.71
N LEU A 184 10.60 -16.54 4.67
CA LEU A 184 11.44 -15.87 3.68
C LEU A 184 12.47 -16.88 3.15
N ASP A 185 12.69 -16.87 1.85
CA ASP A 185 13.76 -17.61 1.21
C ASP A 185 14.86 -16.66 0.75
N PHE A 186 16.08 -16.96 1.15
CA PHE A 186 17.29 -16.25 0.75
C PHE A 186 18.14 -17.12 -0.19
N SER A 187 18.54 -16.53 -1.30
CA SER A 187 19.41 -17.14 -2.31
C SER A 187 20.43 -16.13 -2.81
N THR A 188 21.52 -16.60 -3.39
CA THR A 188 22.51 -15.74 -4.04
C THR A 188 22.31 -15.79 -5.55
N SER A 189 22.15 -14.62 -6.18
CA SER A 189 22.15 -14.52 -7.64
C SER A 189 23.56 -14.31 -8.19
N ASN A 190 24.46 -13.72 -7.41
CA ASN A 190 25.90 -13.70 -7.63
C ASN A 190 26.64 -13.50 -6.28
N LEU A 191 27.97 -13.32 -6.33
CA LEU A 191 28.83 -13.16 -5.14
C LEU A 191 28.45 -11.98 -4.23
N ASN A 192 27.73 -10.98 -4.72
CA ASN A 192 27.40 -9.74 -4.02
C ASN A 192 25.91 -9.37 -4.13
N LYS A 193 25.05 -10.30 -4.54
CA LYS A 193 23.61 -10.07 -4.70
C LYS A 193 22.83 -11.16 -3.99
N LEU A 194 22.15 -10.72 -2.93
CA LEU A 194 21.24 -11.53 -2.15
C LEU A 194 19.83 -11.32 -2.69
N LYS A 195 19.17 -12.40 -3.08
CA LYS A 195 17.76 -12.40 -3.44
C LYS A 195 16.95 -12.94 -2.27
N MET A 196 15.94 -12.19 -1.86
CA MET A 196 14.95 -12.56 -0.85
C MET A 196 13.59 -12.72 -1.53
N THR A 197 12.85 -13.77 -1.18
CA THR A 197 11.46 -13.96 -1.62
C THR A 197 10.58 -14.31 -0.43
N SER A 198 9.40 -13.69 -0.33
CA SER A 198 8.45 -13.99 0.74
C SER A 198 7.49 -15.12 0.38
N ASN A 199 7.27 -16.04 1.32
CA ASN A 199 6.38 -17.21 1.17
C ASN A 199 5.27 -17.26 2.22
N VAL A 200 4.84 -16.09 2.71
CA VAL A 200 3.94 -15.99 3.87
C VAL A 200 2.50 -16.43 3.56
N GLY A 201 2.15 -16.61 2.27
CA GLY A 201 0.82 -17.07 1.83
C GLY A 201 -0.32 -16.09 2.11
N ILE A 202 0.01 -14.85 2.50
CA ILE A 202 -0.95 -13.77 2.78
C ILE A 202 -0.84 -12.68 1.72
N SER A 203 -1.98 -12.14 1.31
CA SER A 203 -2.04 -10.94 0.49
C SER A 203 -1.91 -9.70 1.36
N PHE A 204 -1.12 -8.72 0.92
CA PHE A 204 -0.92 -7.46 1.64
C PHE A 204 -1.02 -6.28 0.67
N PRO A 205 -1.52 -5.11 1.13
CA PRO A 205 -1.69 -3.97 0.24
C PRO A 205 -0.32 -3.35 -0.10
N ILE A 206 -0.12 -3.09 -1.39
CA ILE A 206 1.11 -2.49 -1.94
C ILE A 206 0.88 -1.12 -2.55
N ALA A 207 -0.33 -0.83 -3.04
CA ALA A 207 -0.66 0.44 -3.65
C ALA A 207 -2.12 0.81 -3.39
N VAL A 208 -2.40 2.10 -3.36
CA VAL A 208 -3.71 2.64 -3.01
C VAL A 208 -4.16 3.67 -4.03
N LYS A 209 -5.43 3.63 -4.40
CA LYS A 209 -6.11 4.67 -5.15
C LYS A 209 -7.12 5.32 -4.23
N ALA A 210 -7.06 6.64 -4.10
CA ALA A 210 -7.91 7.37 -3.20
C ALA A 210 -8.43 8.67 -3.82
N SER A 211 -9.64 9.02 -3.40
CA SER A 211 -10.32 10.23 -3.80
C SER A 211 -10.70 11.05 -2.58
N ARG A 212 -10.51 12.36 -2.65
CA ARG A 212 -11.06 13.30 -1.69
C ARG A 212 -12.57 13.40 -1.92
N ILE A 213 -13.32 13.35 -0.83
CA ILE A 213 -14.75 13.56 -0.84
C ILE A 213 -15.01 15.07 -0.76
N ASP A 214 -15.55 15.65 -1.83
CA ASP A 214 -15.85 17.08 -1.90
C ASP A 214 -17.29 17.34 -1.45
N TYR A 215 -17.43 18.10 -0.37
CA TYR A 215 -18.71 18.57 0.15
C TYR A 215 -18.73 20.09 0.17
N ASP A 216 -19.85 20.65 -0.26
CA ASP A 216 -20.11 22.09 -0.13
C ASP A 216 -21.50 22.29 0.47
N ARG A 217 -21.54 23.07 1.55
CA ARG A 217 -22.74 23.33 2.36
C ARG A 217 -23.46 22.05 2.76
N SER A 218 -22.70 21.06 3.25
CA SER A 218 -23.17 19.75 3.72
C SER A 218 -23.85 18.89 2.64
N ARG A 219 -23.55 19.14 1.36
CA ARG A 219 -24.00 18.30 0.26
C ARG A 219 -22.80 17.78 -0.50
N PHE A 220 -22.83 16.48 -0.80
CA PHE A 220 -21.85 15.86 -1.68
C PHE A 220 -21.85 16.54 -3.06
N LYS A 221 -20.66 16.75 -3.62
CA LYS A 221 -20.47 17.32 -4.95
C LYS A 221 -19.89 16.31 -5.92
N LYS A 222 -18.74 15.72 -5.58
CA LYS A 222 -17.99 14.78 -6.42
C LYS A 222 -16.88 14.11 -5.63
N LEU A 223 -16.30 13.07 -6.21
CA LEU A 223 -15.01 12.52 -5.79
C LEU A 223 -13.89 13.12 -6.63
N ILE A 224 -12.83 13.61 -5.99
CA ILE A 224 -11.65 14.14 -6.65
C ILE A 224 -10.50 13.16 -6.41
N GLN A 225 -10.02 12.46 -7.44
CA GLN A 225 -8.84 11.61 -7.29
C GLN A 225 -7.66 12.45 -6.80
N VAL A 226 -6.95 11.95 -5.80
CA VAL A 226 -5.79 12.64 -5.21
C VAL A 226 -4.51 11.82 -5.27
N THR A 227 -4.63 10.51 -5.51
CA THR A 227 -3.50 9.62 -5.80
C THR A 227 -3.14 9.71 -7.28
N ASP A 228 -1.86 9.88 -7.59
CA ASP A 228 -1.24 9.95 -8.92
C ASP A 228 0.14 10.62 -8.86
N THR A 229 0.38 11.47 -7.86
CA THR A 229 1.61 12.27 -7.74
C THR A 229 1.98 12.73 -6.32
N ASN A 230 1.10 12.54 -5.33
CA ASN A 230 1.17 13.31 -4.06
C ASN A 230 1.60 12.51 -2.82
N ASN A 231 1.77 11.18 -2.92
CA ASN A 231 2.16 10.29 -1.82
C ASN A 231 1.46 10.65 -0.50
N ILE A 232 0.13 10.52 -0.52
CA ILE A 232 -0.75 11.13 0.50
C ILE A 232 -0.77 10.36 1.83
N PHE A 233 -0.33 9.10 1.79
CA PHE A 233 -0.39 8.13 2.89
C PHE A 233 0.99 7.79 3.43
#